data_AF-A0A158HLS7-F1
#
_entry.id   AF-A0A158HLS7-F1
#
_cell.length_a   1.000
_cell.length_b   1.000
_cell.length_c   1.000
_cell.angle_alpha   90.00
_cell.angle_beta   90.00
_cell.angle_gamma   90.00
#
_symmetry.space_group_name_H-M   'P 1'
#
loop_
_entity.id
_entity.type
_entity.pdbx_description
1 polymer ?
#
loop_
_entity_poly.entity_id
_entity_poly.type
_entity_poly.pdbx_seq_one_letter_code
_entity_poly.pdbx_strand_id
1 'polypeptide(L)'
;MNPFAYPAYQALSDLMLPLRHGAALVSHALAAWPTMAATPQGRGLRASCDLMTLAGLTHSRPPFELDSVEIDGKTVPVFEQVAAKTPFCSLVHFVKDVPTAQRQPRVLVVAPMSGHFATLLRGTVRTMLADHDVYITDWHNPRDISLMHGRFGFDEYVQHIIDFVEEMGPGSHLLAVCQPTVAALAAVALMAADNNPAQPASMTLMAGPIDTRINPTRVNELAKSKPLDWFEKNLISAVPFGFAGAHRRVYPGFMQLSAFMSMNMPRHLESFADMHYQRAKGDPDLADAVRVFYEEYFATMDLTADFYLETVDTVFQRHSLPLHELEVRGRKVEPSAIRRTALLTIEGERDDICAVGQTLAAQDLCDKLRPYLKAHHVQTGVGHYGVFNGKRWERQIYPRVRALIHDNEASPITVNARAQPILPLQSIAPLKSAEALSVLDEPGKISTDATPRPSRNREAIAPEHMIDPEALAEDAPGTQAVQSDGDASARSP
;
A
#
# COMPACT_ATOMS: atom_id res chain seq x y z
N MET A 1 -9.85 6.46 26.12
CA MET A 1 -8.61 5.68 25.96
C MET A 1 -8.61 4.51 26.94
N ASN A 2 -8.17 3.33 26.50
CA ASN A 2 -7.91 2.18 27.38
C ASN A 2 -6.40 2.14 27.71
N PRO A 3 -5.98 2.57 28.91
CA PRO A 3 -4.55 2.68 29.24
C PRO A 3 -3.86 1.32 29.49
N PHE A 4 -4.62 0.22 29.60
CA PHE A 4 -4.08 -1.07 30.02
C PHE A 4 -3.88 -2.05 28.86
N ALA A 5 -4.55 -1.85 27.72
CA ALA A 5 -4.50 -2.77 26.58
C ALA A 5 -3.07 -2.93 26.04
N TYR A 6 -2.36 -1.82 25.79
CA TYR A 6 -1.01 -1.87 25.25
C TYR A 6 0.01 -2.41 26.28
N PRO A 7 0.06 -1.93 27.54
CA PRO A 7 0.94 -2.54 28.54
C PRO A 7 0.71 -4.04 28.74
N ALA A 8 -0.53 -4.51 28.73
CA ALA A 8 -0.85 -5.94 28.86
C ALA A 8 -0.35 -6.75 27.65
N TYR A 9 -0.58 -6.26 26.43
CA TYR A 9 -0.02 -6.85 25.22
C TYR A 9 1.52 -6.88 25.27
N GLN A 10 2.17 -5.78 25.64
CA GLN A 10 3.63 -5.69 25.71
C GLN A 10 4.19 -6.70 26.72
N ALA A 11 3.60 -6.81 27.91
CA ALA A 11 4.01 -7.79 28.91
C ALA A 11 3.88 -9.24 28.42
N LEU A 12 2.79 -9.55 27.70
CA LEU A 12 2.60 -10.87 27.11
C LEU A 12 3.62 -11.15 25.99
N SER A 13 3.87 -10.15 25.13
CA SER A 13 4.88 -10.24 24.07
C SER A 13 6.27 -10.49 24.66
N ASP A 14 6.64 -9.76 25.70
CA ASP A 14 7.93 -9.87 26.38
C ASP A 14 8.10 -11.23 27.06
N LEU A 15 7.04 -11.75 27.69
CA LEU A 15 7.03 -13.09 28.28
C LEU A 15 7.31 -14.19 27.26
N MET A 16 6.89 -14.00 26.01
CA MET A 16 7.06 -14.97 24.92
C MET A 16 8.42 -14.87 24.21
N LEU A 17 9.20 -13.80 24.44
CA LEU A 17 10.49 -13.59 23.76
C LEU A 17 11.48 -14.76 23.92
N PRO A 18 11.70 -15.34 25.12
CA PRO A 18 12.66 -16.44 25.27
C PRO A 18 12.29 -17.66 24.43
N LEU A 19 10.99 -17.97 24.33
CA LEU A 19 10.50 -19.10 23.52
C LEU A 19 10.73 -18.84 22.03
N ARG A 20 10.45 -17.62 21.56
CA ARG A 20 10.66 -17.22 20.16
C ARG A 20 12.14 -17.22 19.79
N HIS A 21 13.01 -16.69 20.65
CA HIS A 21 14.46 -16.73 20.44
C HIS A 21 15.01 -18.16 20.46
N GLY A 22 14.52 -19.02 21.36
CA GLY A 22 14.85 -20.44 21.36
C GLY A 22 14.49 -21.13 20.04
N ALA A 23 13.29 -20.86 19.50
CA ALA A 23 12.87 -21.38 18.21
C ALA A 23 13.77 -20.89 17.06
N ALA A 24 14.12 -19.59 17.04
CA ALA A 24 15.04 -19.03 16.04
C ALA A 24 16.44 -19.68 16.10
N LEU A 25 16.98 -19.89 17.31
CA LEU A 25 18.26 -20.56 17.51
C LEU A 25 18.25 -22.00 17.00
N VAL A 26 17.18 -22.75 17.27
CA VAL A 26 17.00 -24.12 16.74
C VAL A 26 16.93 -24.09 15.21
N SER A 27 16.17 -23.16 14.63
CA SER A 27 16.09 -22.99 13.17
C SER A 27 17.46 -22.71 12.54
N HIS A 28 18.28 -21.85 13.15
CA HIS A 28 19.65 -21.58 12.69
C HIS A 28 20.58 -22.78 12.87
N ALA A 29 20.51 -23.50 13.99
CA ALA A 29 21.29 -24.70 14.21
C ALA A 29 20.98 -25.80 13.18
N LEU A 30 19.69 -25.98 12.84
CA LEU A 30 19.27 -26.89 11.78
C LEU A 30 19.80 -26.45 10.41
N ALA A 31 19.76 -25.16 10.09
CA ALA A 31 20.34 -24.64 8.84
C ALA A 31 21.86 -24.90 8.75
N ALA A 32 22.57 -24.83 9.87
CA ALA A 32 23.99 -25.14 9.97
C ALA A 32 24.31 -26.65 9.92
N TRP A 33 23.31 -27.53 10.05
CA TRP A 33 23.47 -28.99 9.99
C TRP A 33 22.52 -29.62 8.94
N PRO A 34 22.83 -29.51 7.63
CA PRO A 34 21.93 -29.89 6.55
C PRO A 34 21.49 -31.36 6.57
N THR A 35 22.37 -32.27 7.00
CA THR A 35 22.04 -33.71 7.08
C THR A 35 20.96 -34.00 8.13
N MET A 36 20.98 -33.30 9.26
CA MET A 36 19.95 -33.40 10.28
C MET A 36 18.67 -32.69 9.83
N ALA A 37 18.78 -31.49 9.25
CA ALA A 37 17.64 -30.73 8.76
C ALA A 37 16.86 -31.45 7.65
N ALA A 38 17.55 -32.24 6.81
CA ALA A 38 16.93 -33.01 5.75
C ALA A 38 16.14 -34.23 6.25
N THR A 39 16.28 -34.66 7.52
CA THR A 39 15.47 -35.77 8.07
C THR A 39 14.01 -35.35 8.28
N PRO A 40 13.03 -36.28 8.24
CA PRO A 40 11.63 -35.95 8.54
C PRO A 40 11.45 -35.27 9.91
N GLN A 41 12.21 -35.70 10.92
CA GLN A 41 12.21 -35.10 12.26
C GLN A 41 12.80 -33.69 12.25
N GLY A 42 13.92 -33.48 11.55
CA GLY A 42 14.54 -32.15 11.39
C GLY A 42 13.62 -31.16 10.66
N ARG A 43 12.95 -31.59 9.58
CA ARG A 43 11.98 -30.76 8.86
C ARG A 43 10.75 -30.45 9.69
N GLY A 44 10.20 -31.44 10.40
CA GLY A 44 9.07 -31.23 11.32
C GLY A 44 9.41 -30.27 12.45
N LEU A 45 10.62 -30.37 13.02
CA LEU A 45 11.11 -29.44 14.02
C LEU A 45 11.25 -28.03 13.45
N ARG A 46 11.85 -27.88 12.26
CA ARG A 46 11.97 -26.58 11.58
C ARG A 46 10.61 -25.94 11.32
N ALA A 47 9.64 -26.73 10.85
CA ALA A 47 8.28 -26.26 10.58
C ALA A 47 7.60 -25.71 11.85
N SER A 48 7.76 -26.39 12.99
CA SER A 48 7.25 -25.91 14.28
C SER A 48 7.98 -24.66 14.78
N CYS A 49 9.30 -24.58 14.58
CA CYS A 49 10.07 -23.39 14.91
C CYS A 49 9.63 -22.17 14.08
N ASP A 50 9.37 -22.35 12.78
CA ASP A 50 8.91 -21.27 11.91
C ASP A 50 7.57 -20.69 12.41
N LEU A 51 6.59 -21.55 12.75
CA LEU A 51 5.33 -21.11 13.36
C LEU A 51 5.57 -20.33 14.66
N MET A 52 6.44 -20.82 15.55
CA MET A 52 6.74 -20.16 16.81
C MET A 52 7.41 -18.79 16.61
N THR A 53 8.28 -18.66 15.61
CA THR A 53 8.92 -17.38 15.28
C THR A 53 7.92 -16.37 14.74
N LEU A 54 6.98 -16.81 13.89
CA LEU A 54 5.91 -15.98 13.32
C LEU A 54 4.82 -15.62 14.34
N ALA A 55 4.63 -16.40 15.40
CA ALA A 55 3.52 -16.24 16.33
C ALA A 55 3.47 -14.89 17.08
N GLY A 56 4.50 -14.05 16.98
CA GLY A 56 4.47 -12.71 17.58
C GLY A 56 4.74 -11.63 16.55
N LEU A 57 4.22 -10.44 16.82
CA LEU A 57 4.36 -9.30 15.94
C LEU A 57 5.79 -8.76 15.99
N THR A 58 6.19 -8.09 14.90
CA THR A 58 7.33 -7.20 14.92
C THR A 58 6.84 -5.78 14.73
N HIS A 59 7.49 -4.86 15.44
CA HIS A 59 7.24 -3.43 15.32
C HIS A 59 8.45 -2.71 14.70
N SER A 60 9.39 -3.49 14.20
CA SER A 60 10.53 -3.02 13.43
C SER A 60 10.19 -3.08 11.95
N ARG A 61 10.54 -2.01 11.23
CA ARG A 61 10.40 -1.92 9.79
C ARG A 61 11.26 -2.98 9.11
N PRO A 62 10.70 -3.84 8.24
CA PRO A 62 11.49 -4.71 7.37
C PRO A 62 12.40 -3.91 6.40
N PRO A 63 13.45 -4.52 5.85
CA PRO A 63 14.17 -3.94 4.72
C PRO A 63 13.35 -4.01 3.41
N PHE A 64 13.58 -3.11 2.44
CA PHE A 64 12.91 -3.24 1.14
C PHE A 64 13.51 -4.39 0.29
N GLU A 65 14.77 -4.76 0.47
CA GLU A 65 15.42 -5.85 -0.28
C GLU A 65 15.31 -5.66 -1.81
N LEU A 66 15.57 -4.43 -2.23
CA LEU A 66 15.60 -3.99 -3.63
C LEU A 66 17.04 -3.67 -4.03
N ASP A 67 17.91 -4.67 -4.04
CA ASP A 67 19.36 -4.47 -4.27
C ASP A 67 19.72 -4.22 -5.74
N SER A 68 18.82 -4.58 -6.66
CA SER A 68 19.02 -4.37 -8.10
C SER A 68 17.70 -4.34 -8.88
N VAL A 69 17.77 -3.80 -10.09
CA VAL A 69 16.67 -3.75 -11.06
C VAL A 69 17.19 -3.99 -12.48
N GLU A 70 16.37 -4.61 -13.32
CA GLU A 70 16.66 -4.78 -14.75
C GLU A 70 16.23 -3.54 -15.53
N ILE A 71 17.16 -2.92 -16.25
CA ILE A 71 16.91 -1.78 -17.16
C ILE A 71 17.53 -2.12 -18.51
N ASP A 72 16.71 -2.14 -19.57
CA ASP A 72 17.14 -2.49 -20.93
C ASP A 72 17.95 -3.80 -21.03
N GLY A 73 17.57 -4.80 -20.21
CA GLY A 73 18.23 -6.10 -20.14
C GLY A 73 19.57 -6.11 -19.41
N LYS A 74 19.88 -5.06 -18.64
CA LYS A 74 21.05 -4.98 -17.77
C LYS A 74 20.62 -4.88 -16.32
N THR A 75 21.23 -5.70 -15.47
CA THR A 75 21.11 -5.60 -14.03
C THR A 75 21.86 -4.37 -13.51
N VAL A 76 21.14 -3.47 -12.87
CA VAL A 76 21.66 -2.23 -12.28
C VAL A 76 21.53 -2.30 -10.76
N PRO A 77 22.60 -2.04 -9.98
CA PRO A 77 22.51 -1.93 -8.53
C PRO A 77 21.62 -0.78 -8.06
N VAL A 78 20.88 -1.01 -6.99
CA VAL A 78 19.98 -0.04 -6.35
C VAL A 78 20.35 0.11 -4.89
N PHE A 79 20.36 1.35 -4.38
CA PHE A 79 20.70 1.68 -3.01
C PHE A 79 19.60 2.55 -2.37
N GLU A 80 19.22 2.23 -1.13
CA GLU A 80 18.35 3.10 -0.33
C GLU A 80 19.15 4.30 0.20
N GLN A 81 18.72 5.51 -0.15
CA GLN A 81 19.24 6.76 0.41
C GLN A 81 18.11 7.55 1.08
N VAL A 82 18.35 8.08 2.28
CA VAL A 82 17.39 9.01 2.91
C VAL A 82 17.62 10.41 2.33
N ALA A 83 16.73 10.86 1.45
CA ALA A 83 16.80 12.18 0.80
C ALA A 83 16.38 13.31 1.76
N ALA A 84 15.34 13.07 2.55
CA ALA A 84 14.91 13.96 3.61
C ALA A 84 14.43 13.15 4.82
N LYS A 85 14.49 13.77 6.00
CA LYS A 85 14.09 13.10 7.25
C LYS A 85 13.42 14.06 8.22
N THR A 86 12.26 13.65 8.69
CA THR A 86 11.57 14.22 9.86
C THR A 86 11.54 13.17 10.98
N PRO A 87 11.11 13.53 12.20
CA PRO A 87 10.88 12.53 13.25
C PRO A 87 9.85 11.47 12.85
N PHE A 88 8.86 11.81 12.02
CA PHE A 88 7.74 10.93 11.66
C PHE A 88 7.92 10.21 10.31
N CYS A 89 8.81 10.67 9.44
CA CYS A 89 8.98 10.06 8.13
C CYS A 89 10.40 10.23 7.60
N SER A 90 10.90 9.20 6.92
CA SER A 90 12.03 9.30 6.00
C SER A 90 11.50 9.33 4.57
N LEU A 91 11.99 10.26 3.76
CA LEU A 91 11.83 10.22 2.31
C LEU A 91 12.97 9.35 1.77
N VAL A 92 12.64 8.12 1.39
CA VAL A 92 13.63 7.15 0.89
C VAL A 92 13.69 7.25 -0.63
N HIS A 93 14.88 7.45 -1.16
CA HIS A 93 15.22 7.49 -2.57
C HIS A 93 15.97 6.22 -2.94
N PHE A 94 15.48 5.50 -3.96
CA PHE A 94 16.14 4.30 -4.49
C PHE A 94 17.11 4.69 -5.60
N VAL A 95 18.34 5.02 -5.21
CA VAL A 95 19.40 5.47 -6.10
C VAL A 95 19.87 4.32 -6.97
N LYS A 96 19.85 4.53 -8.29
CA LYS A 96 20.42 3.60 -9.26
C LYS A 96 21.82 4.01 -9.66
N ASP A 97 22.74 3.05 -9.76
CA ASP A 97 24.08 3.28 -10.30
C ASP A 97 24.05 3.34 -11.84
N VAL A 98 23.50 4.43 -12.38
CA VAL A 98 23.37 4.68 -13.82
C VAL A 98 23.98 6.03 -14.22
N PRO A 99 24.50 6.15 -15.46
CA PRO A 99 24.98 7.44 -15.97
C PRO A 99 23.87 8.51 -16.00
N THR A 100 24.22 9.78 -15.71
CA THR A 100 23.30 10.94 -15.70
C THR A 100 22.47 11.12 -16.98
N ALA A 101 22.96 10.64 -18.13
CA ALA A 101 22.24 10.70 -19.41
C ALA A 101 20.98 9.80 -19.46
N GLN A 102 20.78 8.92 -18.48
CA GLN A 102 19.63 8.03 -18.33
C GLN A 102 18.68 8.47 -17.20
N ARG A 103 18.65 9.77 -16.87
CA ARG A 103 17.73 10.29 -15.85
C ARG A 103 16.29 9.95 -16.21
N GLN A 104 15.63 9.25 -15.29
CA GLN A 104 14.26 8.82 -15.40
C GLN A 104 13.32 9.80 -14.66
N PRO A 105 12.02 9.80 -15.01
CA PRO A 105 10.99 10.55 -14.29
C PRO A 105 11.06 10.34 -12.78
N ARG A 106 11.03 11.43 -12.01
CA ARG A 106 11.06 11.36 -10.54
C ARG A 106 9.65 11.18 -10.01
N VAL A 107 9.42 10.12 -9.23
CA VAL A 107 8.08 9.77 -8.74
C VAL A 107 8.09 9.62 -7.22
N LEU A 108 7.23 10.38 -6.55
CA LEU A 108 6.92 10.21 -5.13
C LEU A 108 5.80 9.18 -4.98
N VAL A 109 6.11 8.06 -4.34
CA VAL A 109 5.13 7.09 -3.86
C VAL A 109 4.77 7.45 -2.43
N VAL A 110 3.53 7.89 -2.21
CA VAL A 110 2.99 8.15 -0.88
C VAL A 110 2.41 6.83 -0.35
N ALA A 111 3.14 6.20 0.56
CA ALA A 111 2.76 4.94 1.17
C ALA A 111 1.67 5.15 2.25
N PRO A 112 0.71 4.22 2.38
CA PRO A 112 -0.31 4.30 3.41
C PRO A 112 0.25 4.03 4.81
N MET A 113 -0.27 4.73 5.82
CA MET A 113 -0.08 4.40 7.23
C MET A 113 -1.28 3.57 7.70
N SER A 114 -1.46 2.37 7.14
CA SER A 114 -2.59 1.46 7.42
C SER A 114 -2.17 0.30 8.32
N GLY A 115 -1.41 0.61 9.37
CA GLY A 115 -0.92 -0.37 10.34
C GLY A 115 0.30 -1.18 9.89
N HIS A 116 0.83 -0.92 8.69
CA HIS A 116 2.01 -1.58 8.12
C HIS A 116 3.04 -0.56 7.63
N PHE A 117 4.29 -0.99 7.53
CA PHE A 117 5.38 -0.18 6.99
C PHE A 117 5.28 -0.01 5.46
N ALA A 118 6.00 0.97 4.92
CA ALA A 118 6.03 1.26 3.48
C ALA A 118 6.56 0.08 2.63
N THR A 119 7.27 -0.87 3.26
CA THR A 119 7.72 -2.13 2.66
C THR A 119 6.60 -3.01 2.12
N LEU A 120 5.35 -2.79 2.54
CA LEU A 120 4.19 -3.44 1.93
C LEU A 120 4.06 -3.10 0.43
N LEU A 121 4.59 -1.94 0.01
CA LEU A 121 4.66 -1.50 -1.40
C LEU A 121 5.95 -1.93 -2.11
N ARG A 122 6.74 -2.85 -1.54
CA ARG A 122 7.99 -3.37 -2.15
C ARG A 122 7.78 -3.82 -3.60
N GLY A 123 6.69 -4.55 -3.87
CA GLY A 123 6.37 -5.00 -5.24
C GLY A 123 6.02 -3.84 -6.18
N THR A 124 5.31 -2.83 -5.68
CA THR A 124 4.99 -1.59 -6.40
C THR A 124 6.27 -0.86 -6.79
N VAL A 125 7.14 -0.59 -5.82
CA VAL A 125 8.44 0.08 -6.02
C VAL A 125 9.31 -0.71 -6.99
N ARG A 126 9.45 -2.03 -6.79
CA ARG A 126 10.23 -2.91 -7.68
C ARG A 126 9.81 -2.77 -9.15
N THR A 127 8.50 -2.71 -9.40
CA THR A 127 7.97 -2.54 -10.76
C THR A 127 8.34 -1.18 -11.35
N MET A 128 8.20 -0.11 -10.55
CA MET A 128 8.44 1.26 -10.98
C MET A 128 9.92 1.58 -11.21
N LEU A 129 10.83 0.93 -10.47
CA LEU A 129 12.27 1.18 -10.55
C LEU A 129 12.86 0.96 -11.96
N ALA A 130 12.21 0.15 -12.78
CA ALA A 130 12.64 -0.11 -14.15
C ALA A 130 12.56 1.15 -15.03
N ASP A 131 11.56 2.01 -14.83
CA ASP A 131 11.31 3.18 -15.70
C ASP A 131 11.41 4.52 -14.99
N HIS A 132 11.47 4.54 -13.66
CA HIS A 132 11.33 5.75 -12.85
C HIS A 132 12.36 5.89 -11.75
N ASP A 133 12.74 7.12 -11.42
CA ASP A 133 13.53 7.48 -10.26
C ASP A 133 12.62 7.61 -9.02
N VAL A 134 12.58 6.56 -8.19
CA VAL A 134 11.52 6.36 -7.19
C VAL A 134 11.92 6.89 -5.82
N TYR A 135 11.02 7.70 -5.26
CA TYR A 135 11.02 8.15 -3.87
C TYR A 135 9.79 7.56 -3.17
N ILE A 136 9.90 7.21 -1.89
CA ILE A 136 8.77 6.71 -1.09
C ILE A 136 8.75 7.35 0.30
N THR A 137 7.55 7.66 0.79
CA THR A 137 7.34 8.06 2.19
C THR A 137 7.42 6.83 3.09
N ASP A 138 8.46 6.76 3.92
CA ASP A 138 8.69 5.67 4.87
C ASP A 138 8.41 6.15 6.30
N TRP A 139 7.19 5.85 6.78
CA TRP A 139 6.67 6.36 8.04
C TRP A 139 7.27 5.63 9.24
N HIS A 140 7.70 6.39 10.24
CA HIS A 140 8.27 5.85 11.46
C HIS A 140 7.17 5.45 12.45
N ASN A 141 7.43 4.39 13.23
CA ASN A 141 6.48 3.91 14.24
C ASN A 141 6.35 4.95 15.38
N PRO A 142 5.15 5.52 15.63
CA PRO A 142 4.94 6.55 16.65
C PRO A 142 5.37 6.16 18.06
N ARG A 143 5.36 4.86 18.40
CA ARG A 143 5.86 4.41 19.71
C ARG A 143 7.32 4.74 19.95
N ASP A 144 8.10 4.88 18.89
CA ASP A 144 9.54 5.16 18.93
C ASP A 144 9.84 6.66 18.70
N ILE A 145 8.81 7.52 18.73
CA ILE A 145 8.92 8.96 18.51
C ILE A 145 8.56 9.73 19.78
N SER A 146 9.56 10.43 20.35
CA SER A 146 9.40 11.26 21.54
C SER A 146 8.28 12.30 21.43
N LEU A 147 7.59 12.56 22.54
CA LEU A 147 6.56 13.58 22.66
C LEU A 147 7.07 15.00 22.36
N MET A 148 8.38 15.26 22.51
CA MET A 148 8.98 16.55 22.19
C MET A 148 8.85 16.95 20.72
N HIS A 149 8.63 15.98 19.83
CA HIS A 149 8.40 16.22 18.40
C HIS A 149 6.94 16.57 18.06
N GLY A 150 6.09 16.74 19.09
CA GLY A 150 4.73 17.24 18.93
C GLY A 150 3.73 16.20 18.44
N ARG A 151 2.59 16.72 17.97
CA ARG A 151 1.49 15.94 17.38
C ARG A 151 1.81 15.54 15.95
N PHE A 152 1.05 14.56 15.45
CA PHE A 152 1.05 14.21 14.04
C PHE A 152 -0.37 13.78 13.67
N GLY A 153 -1.09 14.67 13.00
CA GLY A 153 -2.46 14.51 12.54
C GLY A 153 -2.58 14.55 11.03
N PHE A 154 -3.79 14.77 10.53
CA PHE A 154 -4.06 14.86 9.09
C PHE A 154 -3.31 16.04 8.44
N ASP A 155 -3.28 17.18 9.12
CA ASP A 155 -2.60 18.40 8.66
C ASP A 155 -1.09 18.20 8.50
N GLU A 156 -0.44 17.59 9.49
CA GLU A 156 0.99 17.29 9.40
C GLU A 156 1.26 16.30 8.27
N TYR A 157 0.40 15.31 8.07
CA TYR A 157 0.53 14.35 6.97
C TYR A 157 0.46 15.03 5.59
N VAL A 158 -0.51 15.92 5.36
CA VAL A 158 -0.61 16.72 4.13
C VAL A 158 0.65 17.59 3.94
N GLN A 159 1.12 18.23 5.01
CA GLN A 159 2.33 19.05 4.92
C GLN A 159 3.56 18.23 4.54
N HIS A 160 3.74 17.03 5.08
CA HIS A 160 4.88 16.17 4.70
C HIS A 160 4.86 15.84 3.20
N ILE A 161 3.67 15.62 2.61
CA ILE A 161 3.56 15.40 1.17
C ILE A 161 4.02 16.65 0.41
N ILE A 162 3.58 17.85 0.81
CA ILE A 162 4.01 19.11 0.18
C ILE A 162 5.53 19.27 0.30
N ASP A 163 6.08 19.13 1.51
CA ASP A 163 7.50 19.32 1.79
C ASP A 163 8.37 18.35 0.98
N PHE A 164 7.95 17.08 0.84
CA PHE A 164 8.69 16.08 0.06
C PHE A 164 8.58 16.27 -1.45
N VAL A 165 7.44 16.75 -1.95
CA VAL A 165 7.33 17.15 -3.35
C VAL A 165 8.22 18.36 -3.63
N GLU A 166 8.29 19.33 -2.71
CA GLU A 166 9.18 20.49 -2.81
C GLU A 166 10.66 20.10 -2.77
N GLU A 167 11.05 19.16 -1.90
CA GLU A 167 12.41 18.60 -1.83
C GLU A 167 12.81 17.95 -3.16
N MET A 168 11.89 17.19 -3.78
CA MET A 168 12.11 16.65 -5.12
C MET A 168 12.16 17.74 -6.19
N GLY A 169 11.44 18.84 -5.98
CA GLY A 169 11.41 20.01 -6.86
C GLY A 169 10.55 19.82 -8.13
N PRO A 170 10.62 20.77 -9.07
CA PRO A 170 9.76 20.82 -10.25
C PRO A 170 9.87 19.59 -11.17
N GLY A 171 8.76 19.26 -11.84
CA GLY A 171 8.69 18.13 -12.78
C GLY A 171 8.65 16.77 -12.10
N SER A 172 8.35 16.71 -10.81
CA SER A 172 8.07 15.45 -10.11
C SER A 172 6.66 14.94 -10.44
N HIS A 173 6.46 13.64 -10.22
CA HIS A 173 5.17 12.98 -10.32
C HIS A 173 4.79 12.39 -8.96
N LEU A 174 3.50 12.26 -8.69
CA LEU A 174 3.00 11.74 -7.42
C LEU A 174 2.11 10.51 -7.67
N LEU A 175 2.29 9.48 -6.83
CA LEU A 175 1.45 8.29 -6.78
C LEU A 175 1.04 8.04 -5.33
N ALA A 176 -0.26 8.06 -5.04
CA ALA A 176 -0.80 7.75 -3.72
C ALA A 176 -1.66 6.50 -3.76
N VAL A 177 -1.44 5.59 -2.81
CA VAL A 177 -2.11 4.29 -2.75
C VAL A 177 -2.97 4.20 -1.49
N CYS A 178 -4.26 3.90 -1.65
CA CYS A 178 -5.20 3.70 -0.55
C CYS A 178 -5.41 4.97 0.29
N GLN A 179 -5.14 4.87 1.58
CA GLN A 179 -5.39 5.88 2.60
C GLN A 179 -4.86 7.30 2.27
N PRO A 180 -3.64 7.51 1.72
CA PRO A 180 -3.09 8.82 1.38
C PRO A 180 -3.82 9.60 0.31
N THR A 181 -4.71 9.01 -0.50
CA THR A 181 -5.22 9.71 -1.70
C THR A 181 -5.92 11.02 -1.39
N VAL A 182 -6.67 11.11 -0.28
CA VAL A 182 -7.32 12.34 0.19
C VAL A 182 -6.28 13.41 0.52
N ALA A 183 -5.25 13.03 1.28
CA ALA A 183 -4.19 13.96 1.68
C ALA A 183 -3.30 14.38 0.50
N ALA A 184 -3.02 13.48 -0.43
CA ALA A 184 -2.29 13.78 -1.66
C ALA A 184 -3.06 14.75 -2.55
N LEU A 185 -4.36 14.54 -2.75
CA LEU A 185 -5.21 15.47 -3.48
C LEU A 185 -5.27 16.84 -2.78
N ALA A 186 -5.36 16.86 -1.46
CA ALA A 186 -5.32 18.10 -0.67
C ALA A 186 -3.99 18.84 -0.81
N ALA A 187 -2.86 18.14 -0.72
CA ALA A 187 -1.52 18.69 -0.89
C ALA A 187 -1.37 19.34 -2.27
N VAL A 188 -1.70 18.61 -3.35
CA VAL A 188 -1.59 19.12 -4.71
C VAL A 188 -2.54 20.29 -4.97
N ALA A 189 -3.74 20.28 -4.38
CA ALA A 189 -4.68 21.40 -4.46
C ALA A 189 -4.13 22.68 -3.79
N LEU A 190 -3.53 22.56 -2.61
CA LEU A 190 -2.90 23.68 -1.91
C LEU A 190 -1.68 24.22 -2.69
N MET A 191 -0.82 23.32 -3.18
CA MET A 191 0.30 23.69 -4.05
C MET A 191 -0.16 24.40 -5.32
N ALA A 192 -1.27 23.96 -5.92
CA ALA A 192 -1.85 24.60 -7.10
C ALA A 192 -2.38 26.01 -6.78
N ALA A 193 -3.07 26.17 -5.65
CA ALA A 193 -3.56 27.47 -5.18
C ALA A 193 -2.43 28.48 -4.95
N ASP A 194 -1.28 27.99 -4.48
CA ASP A 194 -0.08 28.81 -4.22
C ASP A 194 0.79 29.05 -5.47
N ASN A 195 0.39 28.53 -6.64
CA ASN A 195 1.21 28.51 -7.86
C ASN A 195 2.61 27.92 -7.62
N ASN A 196 2.70 26.94 -6.72
CA ASN A 196 3.96 26.35 -6.29
C ASN A 196 4.72 25.76 -7.51
N PRO A 197 5.99 26.13 -7.75
CA PRO A 197 6.76 25.63 -8.88
C PRO A 197 7.02 24.11 -8.81
N ALA A 198 7.00 23.53 -7.62
CA ALA A 198 7.17 22.10 -7.40
C ALA A 198 5.86 21.29 -7.55
N GLN A 199 4.71 21.94 -7.83
CA GLN A 199 3.46 21.21 -8.06
C GLN A 199 3.67 20.05 -9.06
N PRO A 200 3.27 18.81 -8.73
CA PRO A 200 3.56 17.65 -9.57
C PRO A 200 3.01 17.79 -10.98
N ALA A 201 3.74 17.27 -11.97
CA ALA A 201 3.32 17.23 -13.37
C ALA A 201 2.15 16.24 -13.58
N SER A 202 2.16 15.11 -12.85
CA SER A 202 1.00 14.22 -12.75
C SER A 202 0.80 13.70 -11.32
N MET A 203 -0.43 13.28 -11.05
CA MET A 203 -0.87 12.65 -9.82
C MET A 203 -1.71 11.41 -10.14
N THR A 204 -1.31 10.26 -9.60
CA THR A 204 -2.08 9.02 -9.65
C THR A 204 -2.66 8.73 -8.28
N LEU A 205 -3.98 8.54 -8.20
CA LEU A 205 -4.70 8.15 -6.99
C LEU A 205 -5.25 6.74 -7.20
N MET A 206 -4.89 5.80 -6.33
CA MET A 206 -5.23 4.39 -6.50
C MET A 206 -5.99 3.85 -5.29
N ALA A 207 -7.13 3.21 -5.52
CA ALA A 207 -7.92 2.48 -4.52
C ALA A 207 -8.16 3.31 -3.24
N GLY A 208 -8.48 4.59 -3.38
CA GLY A 208 -8.50 5.55 -2.29
C GLY A 208 -9.89 6.11 -1.95
N PRO A 209 -10.14 6.45 -0.67
CA PRO A 209 -11.47 6.85 -0.18
C PRO A 209 -11.76 8.34 -0.40
N ILE A 210 -11.73 8.84 -1.64
CA ILE A 210 -11.98 10.27 -1.92
C ILE A 210 -13.42 10.66 -1.58
N ASP A 211 -14.40 9.84 -1.95
CA ASP A 211 -15.79 10.00 -1.51
C ASP A 211 -16.42 8.69 -1.05
N THR A 212 -16.37 8.44 0.25
CA THR A 212 -16.90 7.22 0.89
C THR A 212 -18.42 7.18 1.02
N ARG A 213 -19.13 8.18 0.47
CA ARG A 213 -20.60 8.14 0.32
C ARG A 213 -21.02 7.32 -0.89
N ILE A 214 -20.14 7.18 -1.88
CA ILE A 214 -20.38 6.41 -3.09
C ILE A 214 -20.08 4.95 -2.80
N ASN A 215 -21.06 4.06 -3.03
CA ASN A 215 -20.93 2.61 -2.84
C ASN A 215 -20.24 2.25 -1.50
N PRO A 216 -20.83 2.62 -0.35
CA PRO A 216 -20.18 2.44 0.94
C PRO A 216 -19.86 0.96 1.19
N THR A 217 -18.62 0.70 1.59
CA THR A 217 -18.14 -0.61 2.02
C THR A 217 -18.37 -0.79 3.51
N ARG A 218 -18.13 -2.01 4.02
CA ARG A 218 -18.28 -2.32 5.45
C ARG A 218 -17.29 -1.52 6.32
N VAL A 219 -16.12 -1.17 5.77
CA VAL A 219 -15.19 -0.24 6.43
C VAL A 219 -15.83 1.14 6.61
N ASN A 220 -16.54 1.63 5.59
CA ASN A 220 -17.24 2.92 5.66
C ASN A 220 -18.42 2.86 6.66
N GLU A 221 -19.17 1.76 6.66
CA GLU A 221 -20.27 1.54 7.61
C GLU A 221 -19.77 1.49 9.06
N LEU A 222 -18.68 0.77 9.32
CA LEU A 222 -18.08 0.71 10.65
C LEU A 222 -17.67 2.10 11.14
N ALA A 223 -17.00 2.88 10.29
CA ALA A 223 -16.58 4.24 10.61
C ALA A 223 -17.76 5.17 10.96
N LYS A 224 -18.94 4.94 10.35
CA LYS A 224 -20.19 5.69 10.61
C LYS A 224 -21.00 5.17 11.80
N SER A 225 -20.81 3.90 12.17
CA SER A 225 -21.66 3.22 13.16
C SER A 225 -21.46 3.69 14.60
N LYS A 226 -20.35 4.40 14.89
CA LYS A 226 -19.97 4.83 16.24
C LYS A 226 -19.52 6.30 16.25
N PRO A 227 -19.77 7.05 17.34
CA PRO A 227 -19.21 8.40 17.50
C PRO A 227 -17.68 8.33 17.72
N LEU A 228 -16.97 9.43 17.44
CA LEU A 228 -15.51 9.53 17.65
C LEU A 228 -15.07 9.15 19.06
N ASP A 229 -15.80 9.59 20.10
CA ASP A 229 -15.51 9.26 21.49
C ASP A 229 -15.46 7.75 21.75
N TRP A 230 -16.26 6.97 21.00
CA TRP A 230 -16.22 5.52 21.09
C TRP A 230 -14.91 4.97 20.52
N PHE A 231 -14.46 5.46 19.36
CA PHE A 231 -13.17 5.07 18.78
C PHE A 231 -12.02 5.46 19.71
N GLU A 232 -12.05 6.67 20.26
CA GLU A 232 -11.05 7.10 21.24
C GLU A 232 -11.07 6.25 22.51
N LYS A 233 -12.25 5.87 23.00
CA LYS A 233 -12.37 5.07 24.21
C LYS A 233 -11.84 3.66 24.03
N ASN A 234 -12.13 3.03 22.90
CA ASN A 234 -11.93 1.60 22.70
C ASN A 234 -10.67 1.25 21.92
N LEU A 235 -10.20 2.10 21.01
CA LEU A 235 -9.10 1.78 20.10
C LEU A 235 -7.80 2.53 20.42
N ILE A 236 -7.89 3.65 21.15
CA ILE A 236 -6.71 4.42 21.53
C ILE A 236 -6.16 3.91 22.86
N SER A 237 -4.84 3.74 22.91
CA SER A 237 -4.04 3.43 24.09
C SER A 237 -2.87 4.40 24.20
N ALA A 238 -2.20 4.39 25.36
CA ALA A 238 -0.91 5.05 25.54
C ALA A 238 0.24 4.07 25.27
N VAL A 239 1.30 4.54 24.63
CA VAL A 239 2.57 3.81 24.51
C VAL A 239 3.14 3.58 25.92
N PRO A 240 3.52 2.33 26.27
CA PRO A 240 4.05 2.02 27.60
C PRO A 240 5.44 2.63 27.84
N PHE A 241 5.88 2.60 29.11
CA PHE A 241 7.25 2.96 29.47
C PHE A 241 8.28 2.05 28.77
N GLY A 242 9.48 2.58 28.54
CA GLY A 242 10.58 1.87 27.87
C GLY A 242 10.77 2.21 26.40
N PHE A 243 9.78 2.88 25.78
CA PHE A 243 9.87 3.39 24.42
C PHE A 243 10.09 4.90 24.39
N ALA A 244 10.73 5.42 23.34
CA ALA A 244 10.98 6.86 23.21
C ALA A 244 9.67 7.67 23.17
N GLY A 245 8.61 7.11 22.59
CA GLY A 245 7.27 7.70 22.53
C GLY A 245 6.37 7.36 23.72
N ALA A 246 6.92 6.95 24.87
CA ALA A 246 6.13 6.67 26.08
C ALA A 246 5.07 7.76 26.35
N HIS A 247 3.86 7.35 26.71
CA HIS A 247 2.66 8.17 26.88
C HIS A 247 2.06 8.82 25.62
N ARG A 248 2.66 8.64 24.44
CA ARG A 248 1.99 9.03 23.19
C ARG A 248 0.70 8.25 23.02
N ARG A 249 -0.38 8.95 22.67
CA ARG A 249 -1.67 8.35 22.36
C ARG A 249 -1.61 7.78 20.96
N VAL A 250 -1.89 6.49 20.83
CA VAL A 250 -1.80 5.75 19.57
C VAL A 250 -2.98 4.80 19.39
N TYR A 251 -3.33 4.52 18.15
CA TYR A 251 -4.04 3.30 17.77
C TYR A 251 -3.00 2.18 17.58
N PRO A 252 -2.88 1.21 18.51
CA PRO A 252 -1.79 0.25 18.47
C PRO A 252 -1.87 -0.70 17.27
N GLY A 253 -0.73 -1.02 16.66
CA GLY A 253 -0.62 -1.92 15.51
C GLY A 253 -1.15 -3.33 15.80
N PHE A 254 -0.97 -3.84 17.03
CA PHE A 254 -1.52 -5.14 17.42
C PHE A 254 -3.07 -5.15 17.44
N MET A 255 -3.70 -4.03 17.78
CA MET A 255 -5.17 -3.92 17.77
C MET A 255 -5.69 -3.83 16.33
N GLN A 256 -4.98 -3.09 15.47
CA GLN A 256 -5.26 -3.03 14.04
C GLN A 256 -5.20 -4.42 13.41
N LEU A 257 -4.10 -5.13 13.62
CA LEU A 257 -3.89 -6.47 13.06
C LEU A 257 -4.85 -7.50 13.65
N SER A 258 -5.15 -7.44 14.95
CA SER A 258 -6.11 -8.36 15.58
C SER A 258 -7.49 -8.25 14.92
N ALA A 259 -7.93 -7.03 14.57
CA ALA A 259 -9.18 -6.84 13.85
C ALA A 259 -9.13 -7.51 12.46
N PHE A 260 -8.07 -7.29 11.68
CA PHE A 260 -7.92 -7.91 10.36
C PHE A 260 -7.83 -9.44 10.41
N MET A 261 -7.01 -9.98 11.33
CA MET A 261 -6.88 -11.43 11.53
C MET A 261 -8.19 -12.07 11.94
N SER A 262 -9.01 -11.39 12.76
CA SER A 262 -10.29 -11.92 13.22
C SER A 262 -11.32 -12.09 12.10
N MET A 263 -11.24 -11.27 11.05
CA MET A 263 -12.16 -11.32 9.92
C MET A 263 -12.04 -12.62 9.10
N ASN A 264 -10.84 -13.20 9.04
CA ASN A 264 -10.56 -14.39 8.23
C ASN A 264 -9.77 -15.47 9.01
N MET A 265 -10.05 -15.61 10.30
CA MET A 265 -9.30 -16.49 11.20
C MET A 265 -9.16 -17.93 10.70
N PRO A 266 -10.22 -18.62 10.20
CA PRO A 266 -10.08 -19.99 9.70
C PRO A 266 -9.07 -20.11 8.56
N ARG A 267 -9.04 -19.11 7.67
CA ARG A 267 -8.15 -19.08 6.52
C ARG A 267 -6.69 -18.85 6.91
N HIS A 268 -6.46 -17.97 7.88
CA HIS A 268 -5.12 -17.79 8.44
C HIS A 268 -4.60 -19.07 9.10
N LEU A 269 -5.45 -19.75 9.88
CA LEU A 269 -5.10 -21.03 10.51
C LEU A 269 -4.81 -22.12 9.46
N GLU A 270 -5.59 -22.21 8.39
CA GLU A 270 -5.33 -23.14 7.28
C GLU A 270 -3.99 -22.82 6.60
N SER A 271 -3.71 -21.54 6.33
CA SER A 271 -2.44 -21.11 5.73
C SER A 271 -1.23 -21.47 6.60
N PHE A 272 -1.32 -21.30 7.92
CA PHE A 272 -0.28 -21.72 8.86
C PHE A 272 -0.11 -23.25 8.90
N ALA A 273 -1.21 -24.00 8.87
CA ALA A 273 -1.18 -25.46 8.82
C ALA A 273 -0.56 -25.97 7.51
N ASP A 274 -0.91 -25.35 6.38
CA ASP A 274 -0.35 -25.67 5.07
C ASP A 274 1.14 -25.32 5.01
N MET A 275 1.56 -24.15 5.52
CA MET A 275 2.98 -23.77 5.63
C MET A 275 3.77 -24.83 6.40
N HIS A 276 3.28 -25.24 7.57
CA HIS A 276 3.91 -26.29 8.38
C HIS A 276 4.00 -27.61 7.62
N TYR A 277 2.90 -28.02 6.99
CA TYR A 277 2.82 -29.25 6.21
C TYR A 277 3.82 -29.25 5.04
N GLN A 278 3.88 -28.19 4.23
CA GLN A 278 4.81 -28.10 3.10
C GLN A 278 6.28 -28.17 3.56
N ARG A 279 6.63 -27.43 4.63
CA ARG A 279 7.96 -27.47 5.22
C ARG A 279 8.32 -28.88 5.71
N ALA A 280 7.41 -29.52 6.45
CA ALA A 280 7.63 -30.88 6.99
C ALA A 280 7.73 -31.93 5.88
N LYS A 281 6.93 -31.81 4.82
CA LYS A 281 6.94 -32.67 3.63
C LYS A 281 8.27 -32.58 2.86
N GLY A 282 8.94 -31.44 2.91
CA GLY A 282 10.22 -31.19 2.23
C GLY A 282 10.10 -30.34 0.98
N ASP A 283 9.05 -29.53 0.88
CA ASP A 283 8.90 -28.48 -0.13
C ASP A 283 9.09 -27.11 0.57
N PRO A 284 10.33 -26.63 0.69
CA PRO A 284 10.61 -25.40 1.45
C PRO A 284 10.10 -24.15 0.74
N ASP A 285 10.02 -24.14 -0.60
CA ASP A 285 9.75 -22.93 -1.38
C ASP A 285 8.32 -22.42 -1.15
N LEU A 286 7.33 -23.32 -1.15
CA LEU A 286 5.95 -22.97 -0.84
C LEU A 286 5.79 -22.49 0.60
N ALA A 287 6.47 -23.13 1.54
CA ALA A 287 6.45 -22.73 2.95
C ALA A 287 7.11 -21.35 3.15
N ASP A 288 8.23 -21.09 2.45
CA ASP A 288 8.95 -19.82 2.55
C ASP A 288 8.17 -18.67 1.94
N ALA A 289 7.44 -18.89 0.83
CA ALA A 289 6.56 -17.88 0.26
C ALA A 289 5.46 -17.43 1.27
N VAL A 290 4.83 -18.39 1.96
CA VAL A 290 3.83 -18.09 3.00
C VAL A 290 4.49 -17.42 4.22
N ARG A 291 5.66 -17.89 4.63
CA ARG A 291 6.43 -17.32 5.75
C ARG A 291 6.78 -15.86 5.50
N VAL A 292 7.36 -15.54 4.33
CA VAL A 292 7.74 -14.17 3.94
C VAL A 292 6.52 -13.26 3.91
N PHE A 293 5.39 -13.73 3.40
CA PHE A 293 4.14 -12.98 3.45
C PHE A 293 3.75 -12.61 4.89
N TYR A 294 3.74 -13.58 5.82
CA TYR A 294 3.37 -13.32 7.21
C TYR A 294 4.43 -12.53 8.00
N GLU A 295 5.71 -12.63 7.65
CA GLU A 295 6.76 -11.76 8.23
C GLU A 295 6.48 -10.29 7.92
N GLU A 296 6.09 -9.97 6.69
CA GLU A 296 5.66 -8.62 6.29
C GLU A 296 4.31 -8.25 6.93
N TYR A 297 3.34 -9.16 6.89
CA TYR A 297 1.97 -8.92 7.39
C TYR A 297 1.94 -8.71 8.91
N PHE A 298 2.85 -9.32 9.67
CA PHE A 298 2.98 -9.14 11.12
C PHE A 298 3.95 -8.03 11.51
N ALA A 299 4.56 -7.34 10.53
CA ALA A 299 5.31 -6.13 10.75
C ALA A 299 4.37 -4.92 10.84
N THR A 300 3.94 -4.62 12.07
CA THR A 300 2.90 -3.63 12.33
C THR A 300 3.45 -2.35 12.96
N MET A 301 2.91 -1.22 12.53
CA MET A 301 3.20 0.10 13.09
C MET A 301 1.98 0.67 13.80
N ASP A 302 2.24 1.44 14.86
CA ASP A 302 1.19 2.22 15.52
C ASP A 302 0.79 3.42 14.66
N LEU A 303 -0.40 3.96 14.90
CA LEU A 303 -0.83 5.26 14.35
C LEU A 303 -1.00 6.24 15.48
N THR A 304 -0.62 7.51 15.29
CA THR A 304 -0.96 8.55 16.27
C THR A 304 -2.48 8.67 16.40
N ALA A 305 -2.95 8.90 17.63
CA ALA A 305 -4.38 9.07 17.88
C ALA A 305 -4.95 10.26 17.08
N ASP A 306 -4.19 11.36 16.98
CA ASP A 306 -4.58 12.54 16.21
C ASP A 306 -4.87 12.17 14.75
N PHE A 307 -3.91 11.53 14.08
CA PHE A 307 -4.05 11.13 12.68
C PHE A 307 -5.21 10.15 12.45
N TYR A 308 -5.33 9.13 13.30
CA TYR A 308 -6.38 8.14 13.17
C TYR A 308 -7.78 8.77 13.37
N LEU A 309 -7.98 9.48 14.48
CA LEU A 309 -9.28 10.06 14.82
C LEU A 309 -9.68 11.16 13.84
N GLU A 310 -8.74 12.02 13.44
CA GLU A 310 -9.00 13.07 12.44
C GLU A 310 -9.31 12.47 11.07
N THR A 311 -8.71 11.35 10.69
CA THR A 311 -9.04 10.65 9.45
C THR A 311 -10.46 10.08 9.51
N VAL A 312 -10.83 9.41 10.62
CA VAL A 312 -12.20 8.90 10.81
C VAL A 312 -13.22 10.04 10.72
N ASP A 313 -12.97 11.12 11.45
CA ASP A 313 -13.83 12.31 11.45
C ASP A 313 -13.95 12.93 10.06
N THR A 314 -12.82 13.32 9.48
CA THR A 314 -12.77 14.18 8.30
C THR A 314 -13.12 13.43 7.01
N VAL A 315 -12.61 12.20 6.86
CA VAL A 315 -12.74 11.42 5.61
C VAL A 315 -14.01 10.57 5.61
N PHE A 316 -14.29 9.88 6.72
CA PHE A 316 -15.34 8.86 6.75
C PHE A 316 -16.67 9.32 7.37
N GLN A 317 -16.64 10.29 8.29
CA GLN A 317 -17.86 10.79 8.94
C GLN A 317 -18.36 12.09 8.32
N ARG A 318 -17.51 13.13 8.29
CA ARG A 318 -17.85 14.45 7.72
C ARG A 318 -17.71 14.52 6.22
N HIS A 319 -16.86 13.67 5.61
CA HIS A 319 -16.59 13.69 4.17
C HIS A 319 -16.18 15.08 3.68
N SER A 320 -15.28 15.73 4.41
CA SER A 320 -15.02 17.16 4.24
C SER A 320 -14.44 17.50 2.86
N LEU A 321 -13.63 16.62 2.26
CA LEU A 321 -13.08 16.88 0.92
C LEU A 321 -14.16 16.89 -0.18
N PRO A 322 -14.97 15.82 -0.36
CA PRO A 322 -15.99 15.81 -1.41
C PRO A 322 -17.18 16.75 -1.13
N LEU A 323 -17.28 17.31 0.08
CA LEU A 323 -18.24 18.36 0.43
C LEU A 323 -17.66 19.78 0.35
N HIS A 324 -16.40 19.95 -0.08
CA HIS A 324 -15.72 21.26 -0.15
C HIS A 324 -15.64 21.99 1.21
N GLU A 325 -15.49 21.22 2.29
CA GLU A 325 -15.35 21.68 3.68
C GLU A 325 -13.98 21.34 4.27
N LEU A 326 -13.12 20.63 3.54
CA LEU A 326 -11.79 20.26 4.04
C LEU A 326 -10.94 21.51 4.21
N GLU A 327 -10.40 21.67 5.40
CA GLU A 327 -9.36 22.63 5.70
C GLU A 327 -8.09 21.89 6.16
N VAL A 328 -6.94 22.43 5.78
CA VAL A 328 -5.63 21.99 6.25
C VAL A 328 -4.94 23.20 6.85
N ARG A 329 -4.62 23.15 8.15
CA ARG A 329 -4.02 24.28 8.89
C ARG A 329 -4.83 25.58 8.74
N GLY A 330 -6.16 25.47 8.77
CA GLY A 330 -7.10 26.59 8.61
C GLY A 330 -7.20 27.14 7.18
N ARG A 331 -6.60 26.47 6.19
CA ARG A 331 -6.71 26.83 4.77
C ARG A 331 -7.67 25.88 4.07
N LYS A 332 -8.71 26.43 3.45
CA LYS A 332 -9.65 25.65 2.65
C LYS A 332 -8.95 24.98 1.48
N VAL A 333 -9.20 23.68 1.32
CA VAL A 333 -8.70 22.86 0.22
C VAL A 333 -9.69 22.93 -0.93
N GLU A 334 -9.24 23.41 -2.09
CA GLU A 334 -10.06 23.51 -3.29
C GLU A 334 -9.40 22.70 -4.42
N PRO A 335 -9.81 21.44 -4.68
CA PRO A 335 -9.29 20.64 -5.80
C PRO A 335 -9.48 21.32 -7.16
N SER A 336 -10.51 22.17 -7.26
CA SER A 336 -10.70 23.13 -8.34
C SER A 336 -9.56 24.13 -8.51
N ALA A 337 -8.51 24.20 -7.70
CA ALA A 337 -7.31 24.99 -7.99
C ALA A 337 -6.37 24.28 -8.99
N ILE A 338 -6.50 22.95 -9.14
CA ILE A 338 -5.63 22.15 -9.99
C ILE A 338 -5.97 22.41 -11.47
N ARG A 339 -4.98 22.86 -12.25
CA ARG A 339 -5.13 23.21 -13.68
C ARG A 339 -4.15 22.51 -14.61
N ARG A 340 -3.02 22.04 -14.08
CA ARG A 340 -1.87 21.55 -14.86
C ARG A 340 -1.36 20.17 -14.47
N THR A 341 -1.68 19.67 -13.28
CA THR A 341 -1.32 18.30 -12.87
C THR A 341 -2.26 17.31 -13.55
N ALA A 342 -1.74 16.43 -14.40
CA ALA A 342 -2.53 15.35 -14.98
C ALA A 342 -3.00 14.38 -13.88
N LEU A 343 -4.25 13.93 -13.95
CA LEU A 343 -4.89 13.12 -12.91
C LEU A 343 -5.29 11.75 -13.46
N LEU A 344 -4.73 10.70 -12.88
CA LEU A 344 -5.16 9.32 -13.09
C LEU A 344 -5.82 8.78 -11.83
N THR A 345 -7.04 8.27 -11.95
CA THR A 345 -7.73 7.53 -10.88
C THR A 345 -7.83 6.05 -11.24
N ILE A 346 -7.45 5.17 -10.31
CA ILE A 346 -7.46 3.72 -10.53
C ILE A 346 -8.25 3.03 -9.43
N GLU A 347 -9.17 2.15 -9.80
CA GLU A 347 -10.01 1.39 -8.89
C GLU A 347 -9.98 -0.11 -9.23
N GLY A 348 -10.26 -0.98 -8.25
CA GLY A 348 -10.46 -2.41 -8.46
C GLY A 348 -11.94 -2.76 -8.51
N GLU A 349 -12.35 -3.59 -9.48
CA GLU A 349 -13.76 -4.02 -9.59
C GLU A 349 -14.25 -4.76 -8.35
N ARG A 350 -13.38 -5.52 -7.69
CA ARG A 350 -13.68 -6.32 -6.50
C ARG A 350 -13.06 -5.73 -5.23
N ASP A 351 -12.76 -4.42 -5.24
CA ASP A 351 -12.23 -3.73 -4.07
C ASP A 351 -13.32 -3.57 -3.01
N ASP A 352 -13.16 -4.29 -1.92
CA ASP A 352 -14.04 -4.36 -0.76
C ASP A 352 -13.70 -3.32 0.32
N ILE A 353 -12.60 -2.58 0.15
CA ILE A 353 -12.15 -1.52 1.05
C ILE A 353 -12.58 -0.16 0.50
N CYS A 354 -12.17 0.13 -0.75
CA CYS A 354 -12.50 1.35 -1.49
C CYS A 354 -13.24 0.98 -2.78
N ALA A 355 -14.57 0.91 -2.69
CA ALA A 355 -15.40 0.50 -3.81
C ALA A 355 -15.26 1.42 -5.03
N VAL A 356 -15.61 0.87 -6.20
CA VAL A 356 -15.69 1.62 -7.46
C VAL A 356 -16.55 2.88 -7.29
N GLY A 357 -16.05 4.00 -7.80
CA GLY A 357 -16.66 5.32 -7.68
C GLY A 357 -16.02 6.21 -6.61
N GLN A 358 -15.45 5.63 -5.54
CA GLN A 358 -14.91 6.42 -4.43
C GLN A 358 -13.66 7.20 -4.85
N THR A 359 -12.71 6.59 -5.57
CA THR A 359 -11.50 7.27 -6.07
C THR A 359 -11.84 8.11 -7.29
N LEU A 360 -12.76 7.64 -8.14
CA LEU A 360 -13.25 8.36 -9.33
C LEU A 360 -13.75 9.76 -8.99
N ALA A 361 -14.35 9.97 -7.81
CA ALA A 361 -14.84 11.27 -7.35
C ALA A 361 -13.79 12.41 -7.44
N ALA A 362 -12.48 12.10 -7.36
CA ALA A 362 -11.43 13.09 -7.57
C ALA A 362 -11.47 13.77 -8.95
N GLN A 363 -11.97 13.06 -9.97
CA GLN A 363 -12.11 13.60 -11.34
C GLN A 363 -13.14 14.74 -11.37
N ASP A 364 -14.24 14.59 -10.64
CA ASP A 364 -15.30 15.60 -10.57
C ASP A 364 -14.87 16.80 -9.71
N LEU A 365 -14.18 16.54 -8.60
CA LEU A 365 -13.63 17.60 -7.73
C LEU A 365 -12.59 18.47 -8.46
N CYS A 366 -11.76 17.87 -9.32
CA CYS A 366 -10.80 18.61 -10.16
C CYS A 366 -11.48 19.24 -11.38
N ASP A 367 -12.59 19.95 -11.19
CA ASP A 367 -13.55 20.33 -12.24
C ASP A 367 -12.96 21.15 -13.40
N LYS A 368 -11.95 22.00 -13.17
CA LYS A 368 -11.29 22.78 -14.25
C LYS A 368 -9.92 22.31 -14.66
N LEU A 369 -9.55 21.09 -14.28
CA LEU A 369 -8.52 20.36 -15.01
C LEU A 369 -9.08 19.97 -16.39
N ARG A 370 -8.30 20.19 -17.45
CA ARG A 370 -8.73 19.94 -18.83
C ARG A 370 -9.04 18.44 -19.04
N PRO A 371 -10.09 18.07 -19.82
CA PRO A 371 -10.49 16.67 -19.95
C PRO A 371 -9.38 15.71 -20.41
N TYR A 372 -8.48 16.16 -21.30
CA TYR A 372 -7.37 15.32 -21.78
C TYR A 372 -6.25 15.10 -20.74
N LEU A 373 -6.27 15.84 -19.63
CA LEU A 373 -5.38 15.63 -18.48
C LEU A 373 -6.03 14.71 -17.43
N LYS A 374 -7.23 14.19 -17.71
CA LYS A 374 -7.97 13.29 -16.82
C LYS A 374 -8.03 11.90 -17.45
N ALA A 375 -7.66 10.89 -16.67
CA ALA A 375 -7.78 9.50 -17.04
C ALA A 375 -8.33 8.69 -15.86
N HIS A 376 -9.16 7.69 -16.16
CA HIS A 376 -9.71 6.79 -15.17
C HIS A 376 -9.62 5.35 -15.66
N HIS A 377 -9.30 4.42 -14.75
CA HIS A 377 -9.25 2.99 -15.03
C HIS A 377 -9.87 2.18 -13.91
N VAL A 378 -10.81 1.31 -14.25
CA VAL A 378 -11.29 0.25 -13.35
C VAL A 378 -10.65 -1.06 -13.78
N GLN A 379 -9.87 -1.66 -12.90
CA GLN A 379 -9.26 -2.95 -13.15
C GLN A 379 -10.23 -4.09 -12.82
N THR A 380 -10.58 -4.85 -13.84
CA THR A 380 -11.46 -6.02 -13.73
C THR A 380 -10.77 -7.15 -12.95
N GLY A 381 -11.53 -7.81 -12.08
CA GLY A 381 -11.12 -9.03 -11.37
C GLY A 381 -10.06 -8.88 -10.28
N VAL A 382 -9.77 -7.66 -9.81
CA VAL A 382 -8.84 -7.42 -8.70
C VAL A 382 -9.56 -6.84 -7.49
N GLY A 383 -9.19 -7.32 -6.30
CA GLY A 383 -9.51 -6.67 -5.03
C GLY A 383 -8.49 -5.57 -4.69
N HIS A 384 -8.61 -5.01 -3.49
CA HIS A 384 -7.84 -3.83 -3.07
C HIS A 384 -6.34 -3.93 -3.33
N TYR A 385 -5.71 -5.00 -2.82
CA TYR A 385 -4.26 -5.20 -2.92
C TYR A 385 -3.77 -5.42 -4.37
N GLY A 386 -4.60 -6.06 -5.19
CA GLY A 386 -4.30 -6.34 -6.60
C GLY A 386 -4.26 -5.10 -7.49
N VAL A 387 -4.74 -3.95 -6.98
CA VAL A 387 -4.69 -2.66 -7.69
C VAL A 387 -3.25 -2.12 -7.76
N PHE A 388 -2.41 -2.43 -6.77
CA PHE A 388 -1.06 -1.84 -6.65
C PHE A 388 0.06 -2.87 -6.44
N ASN A 389 -0.25 -4.16 -6.32
CA ASN A 389 0.74 -5.21 -6.20
C ASN A 389 0.38 -6.46 -7.02
N GLY A 390 1.38 -7.29 -7.32
CA GLY A 390 1.26 -8.56 -8.03
C GLY A 390 1.17 -8.42 -9.56
N LYS A 391 0.91 -9.55 -10.22
CA LYS A 391 0.96 -9.67 -11.70
C LYS A 391 0.00 -8.73 -12.43
N ARG A 392 -1.16 -8.42 -11.83
CA ARG A 392 -2.15 -7.50 -12.42
C ARG A 392 -1.66 -6.06 -12.39
N TRP A 393 -1.07 -5.64 -11.28
CA TRP A 393 -0.36 -4.37 -11.19
C TRP A 393 0.72 -4.27 -12.28
N GLU A 394 1.67 -5.22 -12.32
CA GLU A 394 2.80 -5.22 -13.25
C GLU A 394 2.38 -5.16 -14.72
N ARG A 395 1.40 -5.98 -15.12
CA ARG A 395 1.10 -6.22 -16.54
C ARG A 395 -0.02 -5.34 -17.11
N GLN A 396 -0.88 -4.76 -16.27
CA GLN A 396 -2.13 -4.14 -16.74
C GLN A 396 -2.33 -2.73 -16.19
N ILE A 397 -2.01 -2.50 -14.92
CA ILE A 397 -2.25 -1.22 -14.27
C ILE A 397 -1.03 -0.30 -14.41
N TYR A 398 0.16 -0.79 -14.04
CA TYR A 398 1.41 -0.04 -14.11
C TYR A 398 1.70 0.56 -15.50
N PRO A 399 1.47 -0.14 -16.64
CA PRO A 399 1.65 0.47 -17.95
C PRO A 399 0.87 1.78 -18.16
N ARG A 400 -0.28 1.95 -17.51
CA ARG A 400 -1.08 3.17 -17.57
C ARG A 400 -0.49 4.29 -16.71
N VAL A 401 -0.01 3.94 -15.52
CA VAL A 401 0.72 4.85 -14.62
C VAL A 401 1.97 5.36 -15.33
N ARG A 402 2.77 4.44 -15.87
CA ARG A 402 3.96 4.72 -16.66
C ARG A 402 3.65 5.65 -17.84
N ALA A 403 2.60 5.35 -18.61
CA ALA A 403 2.19 6.20 -19.73
C ALA A 403 1.84 7.62 -19.28
N LEU A 404 1.01 7.78 -18.25
CA LEU A 404 0.66 9.10 -17.70
C LEU A 404 1.90 9.89 -17.30
N ILE A 405 2.85 9.26 -16.62
CA ILE A 405 4.09 9.89 -16.18
C ILE A 405 4.89 10.37 -17.39
N HIS A 406 5.19 9.49 -18.35
CA HIS A 406 5.97 9.86 -19.53
C HIS A 406 5.28 10.88 -20.44
N ASP A 407 3.94 10.83 -20.57
CA ASP A 407 3.18 11.80 -21.36
C ASP A 407 3.20 13.20 -20.75
N ASN A 408 3.51 13.32 -19.46
CA ASN A 408 3.56 14.57 -18.71
C ASN A 408 4.98 14.93 -18.24
N GLU A 409 6.00 14.22 -18.72
CA GLU A 409 7.38 14.64 -18.54
C GLU A 409 7.62 15.98 -19.23
N ALA A 410 8.43 16.82 -18.61
CA ALA A 410 8.88 18.04 -19.25
C ALA A 410 9.73 17.64 -20.46
N SER A 411 9.16 17.70 -21.66
CA SER A 411 9.92 17.52 -22.89
C SER A 411 11.17 18.40 -22.80
N PRO A 412 12.38 17.88 -23.03
CA PRO A 412 13.55 18.70 -23.24
C PRO A 412 13.34 19.39 -24.59
N ILE A 413 12.47 20.41 -24.63
CA ILE A 413 12.50 21.40 -25.68
C ILE A 413 13.80 22.13 -25.44
N THR A 414 14.86 21.60 -26.04
CA THR A 414 15.99 22.42 -26.42
C THR A 414 15.36 23.43 -27.35
N VAL A 415 15.09 24.63 -26.84
CA VAL A 415 14.76 25.77 -27.69
C VAL A 415 16.03 26.01 -28.49
N ASN A 416 16.18 25.29 -29.59
CA ASN A 416 17.06 25.70 -30.66
C ASN A 416 16.48 27.02 -31.14
N ALA A 417 17.00 28.11 -30.58
CA ALA A 417 16.85 29.45 -31.11
C ALA A 417 17.51 29.49 -32.48
N ARG A 418 16.84 28.89 -33.47
CA ARG A 418 17.04 28.98 -34.91
C ARG A 418 15.82 28.31 -35.55
N ALA A 419 14.68 28.98 -35.40
CA ALA A 419 13.66 28.87 -36.44
C ALA A 419 14.32 29.32 -37.75
N GLN A 420 14.72 28.36 -38.60
CA GLN A 420 14.97 28.68 -39.98
C GLN A 420 13.60 28.94 -40.64
N PRO A 421 13.44 30.04 -41.39
CA PRO A 421 12.21 30.28 -42.12
C PRO A 421 11.96 29.11 -43.07
N ILE A 422 10.75 28.57 -43.04
CA ILE A 422 10.27 27.61 -44.03
C ILE A 422 10.39 28.30 -45.40
N LEU A 423 11.27 27.77 -46.27
CA LEU A 423 11.35 28.20 -47.66
C LEU A 423 10.03 27.83 -48.36
N PRO A 424 9.41 28.75 -49.12
CA PRO A 424 8.18 28.48 -49.82
C PRO A 424 8.35 27.33 -50.83
N LEU A 425 7.29 26.54 -50.92
CA LEU A 425 7.19 25.27 -51.63
C LEU A 425 7.30 25.46 -53.15
N GLN A 426 8.52 25.59 -53.68
CA GLN A 426 8.76 25.48 -55.12
C GLN A 426 10.04 24.69 -55.42
N SER A 427 9.86 23.67 -56.26
CA SER A 427 10.86 22.82 -56.92
C SER A 427 11.52 21.71 -56.09
N ILE A 428 10.83 20.58 -55.96
CA ILE A 428 11.48 19.27 -56.06
C ILE A 428 10.69 18.42 -57.06
N ALA A 429 11.41 17.90 -58.05
CA ALA A 429 10.93 17.18 -59.24
C ALA A 429 10.52 15.71 -58.94
N PRO A 430 9.68 15.08 -59.79
CA PRO A 430 9.13 13.75 -59.51
C PRO A 430 10.00 12.62 -60.09
N LEU A 431 10.19 11.55 -59.30
CA LEU A 431 10.62 10.22 -59.73
C LEU A 431 9.81 9.19 -58.92
N LYS A 432 8.80 8.53 -59.48
CA LYS A 432 8.75 7.37 -60.41
C LYS A 432 8.71 6.00 -59.70
N SER A 433 7.52 5.38 -59.82
CA SER A 433 7.17 3.97 -60.05
C SER A 433 7.56 2.85 -59.07
N ALA A 434 6.48 2.28 -58.52
CA ALA A 434 6.13 0.89 -58.20
C ALA A 434 6.96 -0.28 -58.77
N GLU A 435 7.14 -1.32 -57.94
CA GLU A 435 6.78 -2.76 -58.15
C GLU A 435 7.24 -3.55 -56.90
N ALA A 436 6.33 -4.12 -56.10
CA ALA A 436 5.75 -5.47 -56.18
C ALA A 436 6.61 -6.56 -55.49
N LEU A 437 6.06 -7.21 -54.44
CA LEU A 437 5.91 -8.68 -54.33
C LEU A 437 5.40 -9.12 -52.94
N SER A 438 4.18 -9.65 -52.96
CA SER A 438 3.55 -10.58 -52.03
C SER A 438 4.20 -11.98 -52.08
N VAL A 439 4.03 -12.81 -51.03
CA VAL A 439 3.56 -14.24 -51.08
C VAL A 439 3.83 -15.01 -49.76
N LEU A 440 2.72 -15.50 -49.13
CA LEU A 440 2.41 -16.83 -48.50
C LEU A 440 3.41 -17.47 -47.48
N ASP A 441 3.07 -18.22 -46.41
CA ASP A 441 2.06 -19.28 -46.18
C ASP A 441 1.94 -19.63 -44.65
N GLU A 442 0.82 -20.25 -44.24
CA GLU A 442 0.57 -21.03 -43.00
C GLU A 442 0.51 -22.55 -43.34
N PRO A 443 0.22 -23.55 -42.44
CA PRO A 443 0.54 -23.79 -41.03
C PRO A 443 1.11 -25.23 -40.79
N GLY A 444 1.59 -25.55 -39.58
CA GLY A 444 2.08 -26.90 -39.20
C GLY A 444 1.60 -27.37 -37.83
N LYS A 445 0.67 -28.34 -37.81
CA LYS A 445 0.22 -29.12 -36.64
C LYS A 445 1.25 -30.20 -36.29
N ILE A 446 1.59 -30.37 -35.00
CA ILE A 446 1.97 -31.67 -34.42
C ILE A 446 1.24 -31.85 -33.09
N SER A 447 0.54 -32.98 -33.00
CA SER A 447 -0.12 -33.55 -31.83
C SER A 447 0.85 -34.53 -31.16
N THR A 448 0.94 -34.50 -29.82
CA THR A 448 1.17 -35.71 -29.01
C THR A 448 0.44 -35.58 -27.69
N ASP A 449 -0.42 -36.56 -27.48
CA ASP A 449 -1.27 -36.84 -26.33
C ASP A 449 -0.44 -37.49 -25.21
N ALA A 450 -0.61 -37.03 -23.97
CA ALA A 450 -0.29 -37.78 -22.75
C ALA A 450 -0.92 -37.06 -21.54
N THR A 451 -2.11 -37.50 -21.15
CA THR A 451 -2.82 -37.06 -19.95
C THR A 451 -2.33 -37.82 -18.70
N PRO A 452 -1.91 -37.13 -17.63
CA PRO A 452 -2.00 -37.65 -16.27
C PRO A 452 -3.26 -37.11 -15.58
N ARG A 453 -3.97 -37.98 -14.88
CA ARG A 453 -5.15 -37.68 -14.05
C ARG A 453 -4.82 -36.61 -12.99
N PRO A 454 -5.79 -35.76 -12.61
CA PRO A 454 -5.53 -34.68 -11.67
C PRO A 454 -5.34 -35.25 -10.27
N SER A 455 -4.11 -35.19 -9.75
CA SER A 455 -3.93 -35.04 -8.31
C SER A 455 -4.51 -33.68 -7.93
N ARG A 456 -5.32 -33.63 -6.88
CA ARG A 456 -5.73 -32.36 -6.26
C ARG A 456 -4.47 -31.62 -5.82
N ASN A 457 -3.91 -30.79 -6.71
CA ASN A 457 -2.99 -29.74 -6.33
C ASN A 457 -3.80 -28.79 -5.46
N ARG A 458 -3.58 -28.87 -4.15
CA ARG A 458 -3.78 -27.70 -3.30
C ARG A 458 -2.69 -26.72 -3.73
N GLU A 459 -2.99 -25.89 -4.72
CA GLU A 459 -2.20 -24.69 -4.98
C GLU A 459 -2.17 -23.90 -3.66
N ALA A 460 -0.99 -23.53 -3.21
CA ALA A 460 -0.85 -22.65 -2.06
C ALA A 460 -1.68 -21.38 -2.35
N ILE A 461 -2.54 -21.03 -1.39
CA ILE A 461 -3.45 -19.90 -1.52
C ILE A 461 -2.62 -18.64 -1.77
N ALA A 462 -2.79 -18.04 -2.94
CA ALA A 462 -2.09 -16.80 -3.28
C ALA A 462 -2.47 -15.70 -2.26
N PRO A 463 -1.54 -14.81 -1.87
CA PRO A 463 -1.79 -13.71 -0.93
C PRO A 463 -3.05 -12.89 -1.27
N GLU A 464 -3.34 -12.69 -2.56
CA GLU A 464 -4.54 -12.00 -3.04
C GLU A 464 -5.87 -12.64 -2.63
N HIS A 465 -5.87 -13.93 -2.27
CA HIS A 465 -7.07 -14.61 -1.80
C HIS A 465 -7.13 -14.67 -0.27
N MET A 466 -6.02 -14.48 0.47
CA MET A 466 -6.00 -14.57 1.95
C MET A 466 -6.84 -13.51 2.66
N ILE A 467 -7.25 -12.48 1.93
CA ILE A 467 -8.29 -11.55 2.30
C ILE A 467 -9.54 -12.01 1.56
N ASP A 468 -10.45 -12.70 2.25
CA ASP A 468 -11.75 -13.07 1.68
C ASP A 468 -12.71 -11.86 1.72
N PRO A 469 -13.16 -11.34 0.57
CA PRO A 469 -14.02 -10.16 0.50
C PRO A 469 -15.48 -10.43 0.93
N GLU A 470 -15.96 -11.68 0.90
CA GLU A 470 -17.36 -11.98 1.23
C GLU A 470 -17.57 -12.05 2.76
N ALA A 471 -16.55 -12.43 3.52
CA ALA A 471 -16.61 -12.66 4.97
C ALA A 471 -16.66 -11.39 5.85
N LEU A 472 -16.50 -10.18 5.30
CA LEU A 472 -16.64 -8.94 6.08
C LEU A 472 -18.07 -8.76 6.71
N ALA A 473 -19.03 -9.67 6.50
CA ALA A 473 -20.49 -9.47 6.67
C ALA A 473 -21.09 -10.03 7.94
N GLU A 474 -20.55 -11.15 8.44
CA GLU A 474 -21.35 -12.03 9.29
C GLU A 474 -21.06 -11.91 10.78
N ASP A 475 -19.91 -11.38 11.22
CA ASP A 475 -19.59 -11.36 12.66
C ASP A 475 -18.80 -10.12 13.12
N ALA A 476 -19.53 -9.05 13.44
CA ALA A 476 -19.13 -8.15 14.51
C ALA A 476 -19.49 -8.81 15.85
N PRO A 477 -18.64 -8.76 16.90
CA PRO A 477 -18.88 -9.48 18.15
C PRO A 477 -20.19 -8.99 18.82
N GLY A 478 -21.23 -9.79 18.64
CA GLY A 478 -22.50 -9.69 19.32
C GLY A 478 -22.34 -10.06 20.79
N THR A 479 -22.80 -9.17 21.65
CA THR A 479 -22.91 -9.36 23.09
C THR A 479 -23.82 -10.56 23.38
N GLN A 480 -23.28 -11.66 23.92
CA GLN A 480 -24.12 -12.65 24.60
C GLN A 480 -24.67 -12.02 25.88
N ALA A 481 -25.85 -11.41 25.77
CA ALA A 481 -26.66 -11.06 26.92
C ALA A 481 -27.26 -12.36 27.48
N VAL A 482 -26.83 -12.72 28.69
CA VAL A 482 -27.50 -13.70 29.54
C VAL A 482 -28.89 -13.17 29.86
N GLN A 483 -29.92 -13.68 29.19
CA GLN A 483 -31.28 -13.62 29.69
C GLN A 483 -31.44 -14.73 30.75
N SER A 484 -31.55 -14.33 32.01
CA SER A 484 -32.12 -15.19 33.05
C SER A 484 -33.52 -14.67 33.35
N ASP A 485 -34.49 -15.55 33.13
CA ASP A 485 -35.92 -15.38 33.29
C ASP A 485 -36.33 -14.76 34.63
N GLY A 486 -37.28 -13.83 34.55
CA GLY A 486 -37.95 -13.23 35.69
C GLY A 486 -39.34 -12.80 35.31
N ASP A 487 -40.25 -13.76 35.12
CA ASP A 487 -41.69 -13.50 35.16
C ASP A 487 -42.41 -14.64 35.89
N ALA A 488 -42.87 -14.35 37.11
CA ALA A 488 -43.85 -15.15 37.82
C ALA A 488 -44.80 -14.16 38.52
N SER A 489 -45.95 -13.99 37.87
CA SER A 489 -47.07 -13.18 38.32
C SER A 489 -47.59 -13.58 39.70
N ALA A 490 -48.01 -12.56 40.44
CA ALA A 490 -48.75 -12.62 41.68
C ALA A 490 -49.98 -13.56 41.68
N ARG A 491 -50.17 -14.27 42.81
CA ARG A 491 -51.48 -14.49 43.45
C ARG A 491 -51.34 -14.43 44.97
N SER A 492 -51.98 -13.42 45.56
CA SER A 492 -52.37 -13.26 46.98
C SER A 492 -53.36 -14.35 47.43
N PRO A 493 -53.68 -14.53 48.74
CA PRO A 493 -53.54 -13.60 49.88
C PRO A 493 -52.42 -13.90 50.89
#